data_AF-J9E925-F1
#
_entry.id   AF-J9E925-F1
#
_cell.length_a   1.000
_cell.length_b   1.000
_cell.length_c   1.000
_cell.angle_alpha   90.00
_cell.angle_beta   90.00
_cell.angle_gamma   90.00
#
_symmetry.space_group_name_H-M   'P 1'
#
loop_
_entity.id
_entity.type
_entity.pdbx_description
1 polymer ?
#
loop_
_entity_poly.entity_id
_entity_poly.type
_entity_poly.pdbx_seq_one_letter_code
_entity_poly.pdbx_strand_id
1 'polypeptide(L)'
;IFTAILDPLNQAVQLSATQLHSSVDVAVYTLNCLSAVNSAIILYQFTDSRLEMIKAQIDANVDVLVSEQTTFIITQTGLIELYRKALAHQPSQGALSEITGMEPSRISSTLLSFDTFLTNPDKYRLDQCMKISCNFIFINFV
;
A
#
# COMPACT_ATOMS: atom_id res chain seq x y z
N ILE A 1 10.68 14.17 29.74
CA ILE A 1 11.39 14.87 28.63
C ILE A 1 11.06 14.20 27.30
N PHE A 2 11.33 12.91 27.13
CA PHE A 2 11.10 12.21 25.85
C PHE A 2 9.65 12.28 25.36
N THR A 3 8.67 11.99 26.22
CA THR A 3 7.24 12.13 25.90
C THR A 3 6.85 13.55 25.50
N ALA A 4 7.42 14.56 26.19
CA ALA A 4 7.16 15.97 25.90
C ALA A 4 7.74 16.45 24.56
N ILE A 5 8.58 15.64 23.91
CA ILE A 5 9.15 15.91 22.58
C ILE A 5 8.49 15.01 21.53
N LEU A 6 8.34 13.72 21.82
CA LEU A 6 7.78 12.75 20.89
C LEU A 6 6.31 12.99 20.60
N ASP A 7 5.50 13.34 21.60
CA ASP A 7 4.07 13.51 21.38
C ASP A 7 3.80 14.73 20.45
N PRO A 8 4.41 15.92 20.68
CA PRO A 8 4.30 17.03 19.73
C PRO A 8 4.88 16.71 18.35
N LEU A 9 5.98 15.96 18.28
CA LEU A 9 6.58 15.57 17.00
C LEU A 9 5.62 14.67 16.21
N ASN A 10 5.01 13.67 16.86
CA ASN A 10 4.05 12.79 16.20
C ASN A 10 2.81 13.58 15.75
N GLN A 11 2.33 14.52 16.58
CA GLN A 11 1.23 15.42 16.19
C GLN A 11 1.60 16.28 14.98
N ALA A 12 2.81 16.82 14.93
CA ALA A 12 3.28 17.60 13.78
C ALA A 12 3.33 16.76 12.50
N VAL A 13 3.81 15.51 12.57
CA VAL A 13 3.79 14.57 11.43
C VAL A 13 2.36 14.38 10.92
N GLN A 14 1.39 14.12 11.82
CA GLN A 14 -0.01 13.93 11.44
C GLN A 14 -0.62 15.20 10.82
N LEU A 15 -0.31 16.39 11.36
CA LEU A 15 -0.78 17.66 10.82
C LEU A 15 -0.18 17.98 9.45
N SER A 16 1.08 17.62 9.21
CA SER A 16 1.69 17.79 7.89
C SER A 16 1.11 16.79 6.88
N ALA A 17 0.81 15.57 7.32
CA ALA A 17 0.22 14.54 6.47
C ALA A 17 -1.15 14.95 5.91
N THR A 18 -1.95 15.70 6.67
CA THR A 18 -3.29 16.15 6.20
C THR A 18 -3.25 17.12 5.02
N GLN A 19 -2.08 17.69 4.72
CA GLN A 19 -1.87 18.58 3.57
C GLN A 19 -1.56 17.80 2.28
N LEU A 20 -1.37 16.48 2.35
CA LEU A 20 -1.08 15.64 1.20
C LEU A 20 -2.38 15.15 0.55
N HIS A 21 -2.38 15.06 -0.78
CA HIS A 21 -3.59 14.81 -1.57
C HIS A 21 -3.89 13.33 -1.83
N SER A 22 -2.94 12.43 -1.60
CA SER A 22 -3.07 11.00 -1.85
C SER A 22 -2.77 10.19 -0.60
N SER A 23 -3.54 9.11 -0.39
CA SER A 23 -3.30 8.11 0.66
C SER A 23 -1.90 7.52 0.58
N VAL A 24 -1.37 7.32 -0.64
CA VAL A 24 -0.03 6.80 -0.88
C VAL A 24 1.04 7.82 -0.46
N ASP A 25 0.85 9.11 -0.79
CA ASP A 25 1.78 10.16 -0.38
C ASP A 25 1.81 10.32 1.15
N VAL A 26 0.64 10.28 1.78
CA VAL A 26 0.48 10.27 3.24
C VAL A 26 1.24 9.11 3.86
N ALA A 27 1.04 7.90 3.34
CA ALA A 27 1.67 6.70 3.86
C ALA A 27 3.19 6.75 3.73
N VAL A 28 3.73 7.10 2.55
CA VAL A 28 5.18 7.20 2.33
C VAL A 28 5.81 8.28 3.21
N TYR A 29 5.20 9.46 3.31
CA TYR A 29 5.66 10.53 4.19
C TYR A 29 5.70 10.07 5.66
N THR A 30 4.60 9.50 6.14
CA THR A 30 4.47 9.05 7.52
C THR A 30 5.47 7.95 7.84
N LEU A 31 5.66 6.97 6.95
CA LEU A 31 6.68 5.91 7.11
C LEU A 31 8.09 6.49 7.23
N ASN A 32 8.44 7.46 6.38
CA ASN A 32 9.75 8.11 6.43
C ASN A 32 9.98 8.87 7.74
N CYS A 33 8.99 9.63 8.20
CA CYS A 33 9.07 10.34 9.49
C CYS A 33 9.18 9.37 10.66
N LEU A 34 8.31 8.35 10.73
CA LEU A 34 8.31 7.37 11.81
C LEU A 34 9.58 6.53 11.83
N SER A 35 10.11 6.16 10.67
CA SER A 35 11.41 5.47 10.56
C SER A 35 12.54 6.32 11.13
N ALA A 36 12.60 7.62 10.79
CA ALA A 36 13.60 8.52 11.34
C ALA A 36 13.49 8.65 12.87
N VAL A 37 12.28 8.76 13.41
CA VAL A 37 12.04 8.77 14.85
C VAL A 37 12.47 7.44 15.47
N ASN A 38 12.06 6.30 14.91
CA ASN A 38 12.43 4.98 15.42
C ASN A 38 13.96 4.82 15.53
N SER A 39 14.69 5.12 14.46
CA SER A 39 16.16 5.06 14.46
C SER A 39 16.81 5.97 15.49
N ALA A 40 16.21 7.14 15.76
CA ALA A 40 16.73 8.07 16.76
C ALA A 40 16.53 7.56 18.19
N ILE A 41 15.53 6.70 18.43
CA ILE A 41 15.11 6.34 19.79
C ILE A 41 15.33 4.87 20.18
N ILE A 42 15.68 4.00 19.23
CA ILE A 42 15.78 2.55 19.41
C ILE A 42 16.84 2.10 20.42
N LEU A 43 17.88 2.91 20.66
CA LEU A 43 18.99 2.56 21.56
C LEU A 43 18.71 2.92 23.04
N TYR A 44 17.59 3.56 23.35
CA TYR A 44 17.26 3.96 24.72
C TYR A 44 16.40 2.89 25.42
N GLN A 45 16.87 2.36 26.55
CA GLN A 45 16.24 1.24 27.28
C GLN A 45 14.83 1.51 27.83
N PHE A 46 14.31 2.73 27.74
CA PHE A 46 13.00 3.13 28.27
C PHE A 46 11.99 3.47 27.17
N THR A 47 12.31 3.21 25.89
CA THR A 47 11.46 3.61 24.75
C THR A 47 10.60 2.47 24.20
N ASP A 48 10.63 1.27 24.78
CA ASP A 48 9.92 0.08 24.28
C ASP A 48 8.45 0.34 23.92
N SER A 49 7.67 0.90 24.85
CA SER A 49 6.26 1.22 24.58
C SER A 49 6.08 2.20 23.41
N ARG A 50 7.02 3.13 23.21
CA ARG A 50 6.97 4.07 22.08
C ARG A 50 7.40 3.41 20.77
N LEU A 51 8.38 2.52 20.81
CA LEU A 51 8.79 1.71 19.66
C LEU A 51 7.64 0.81 19.21
N GLU A 52 6.90 0.19 20.13
CA GLU A 52 5.70 -0.60 19.81
C GLU A 52 4.61 0.25 19.15
N MET A 53 4.33 1.45 19.67
CA MET A 53 3.36 2.37 19.04
C MET A 53 3.80 2.79 17.64
N ILE A 54 5.07 3.15 17.46
CA ILE A 54 5.62 3.52 16.14
C ILE A 54 5.53 2.35 15.17
N LYS A 55 5.82 1.13 15.63
CA LYS A 55 5.71 -0.08 14.82
C LYS A 55 4.27 -0.31 14.36
N ALA A 56 3.29 -0.20 15.25
CA ALA A 56 1.89 -0.34 14.87
C ALA A 56 1.45 0.72 13.82
N GLN A 57 1.94 1.95 13.95
CA GLN A 57 1.70 3.00 12.96
C GLN A 57 2.41 2.73 11.63
N ILE A 58 3.62 2.18 11.65
CA ILE A 58 4.35 1.73 10.47
C ILE A 58 3.54 0.65 9.75
N ASP A 59 3.15 -0.41 10.46
CA ASP A 59 2.42 -1.55 9.88
C ASP A 59 1.12 -1.09 9.21
N ALA A 60 0.37 -0.20 9.87
CA ALA A 60 -0.85 0.36 9.30
C ALA A 60 -0.62 1.16 8.00
N ASN A 61 0.48 1.90 7.89
CA ASN A 61 0.81 2.63 6.66
C ASN A 61 1.36 1.71 5.56
N VAL A 62 2.05 0.62 5.93
CA VAL A 62 2.44 -0.44 4.97
C VAL A 62 1.19 -1.10 4.39
N ASP A 63 0.19 -1.40 5.21
CA ASP A 63 -1.08 -1.98 4.74
C ASP A 63 -1.79 -1.07 3.73
N VAL A 64 -1.76 0.26 3.95
CA VAL A 64 -2.26 1.24 2.97
C VAL A 64 -1.50 1.12 1.65
N LEU A 65 -0.17 1.09 1.68
CA LEU A 65 0.63 0.96 0.46
C LEU A 65 0.38 -0.36 -0.27
N VAL A 66 0.26 -1.48 0.46
CA VAL A 66 -0.04 -2.80 -0.12
C VAL A 66 -1.42 -2.80 -0.77
N SER A 67 -2.43 -2.22 -0.11
CA SER A 67 -3.79 -2.11 -0.65
C SER A 67 -3.84 -1.27 -1.93
N GLU A 68 -3.19 -0.11 -1.92
CA GLU A 68 -3.13 0.79 -3.09
C GLU A 68 -2.35 0.15 -4.25
N GLN A 69 -1.21 -0.48 -3.95
CA GLN A 69 -0.39 -1.20 -4.93
C GLN A 69 -1.18 -2.37 -5.54
N THR A 70 -1.92 -3.12 -4.73
CA THR A 70 -2.80 -4.21 -5.20
C THR A 70 -3.88 -3.66 -6.11
N THR A 71 -4.56 -2.60 -5.68
CA THR A 71 -5.63 -1.93 -6.45
C THR A 71 -5.11 -1.43 -7.79
N PHE A 72 -3.92 -0.83 -7.81
CA PHE A 72 -3.25 -0.40 -9.03
C PHE A 72 -3.00 -1.57 -9.98
N ILE A 73 -2.39 -2.67 -9.51
CA ILE A 73 -2.09 -3.85 -10.34
C ILE A 73 -3.37 -4.48 -10.93
N ILE A 74 -4.39 -4.74 -10.10
CA ILE A 74 -5.63 -5.37 -10.58
C ILE A 74 -6.43 -4.47 -11.53
N THR A 75 -6.27 -3.16 -11.42
CA THR A 75 -6.87 -2.18 -12.33
C THR A 75 -6.11 -2.13 -13.66
N GLN A 76 -4.78 -2.01 -13.62
CA GLN A 76 -3.94 -1.95 -14.82
C GLN A 76 -4.01 -3.22 -15.66
N THR A 77 -4.17 -4.38 -15.02
CA THR A 77 -4.34 -5.66 -15.71
C THR A 77 -5.76 -5.88 -16.22
N GLY A 78 -6.74 -5.12 -15.71
CA GLY A 78 -8.16 -5.26 -16.03
C GLY A 78 -8.88 -6.37 -15.24
N LEU A 79 -8.18 -7.03 -14.31
CA LEU A 79 -8.74 -8.12 -13.49
C LEU A 79 -9.92 -7.67 -12.63
N ILE A 80 -9.89 -6.45 -12.10
CA ILE A 80 -10.96 -5.96 -11.22
C ILE A 80 -12.32 -5.90 -11.92
N GLU A 81 -12.33 -5.56 -13.22
CA GLU A 81 -13.56 -5.48 -14.01
C GLU A 81 -14.13 -6.88 -14.26
N LEU A 82 -13.27 -7.85 -14.64
CA LEU A 82 -13.68 -9.25 -14.80
C LEU A 82 -14.20 -9.85 -13.49
N TYR A 83 -13.49 -9.62 -12.38
CA TYR A 83 -13.87 -10.12 -11.07
C TYR A 83 -15.24 -9.58 -10.64
N ARG A 84 -15.48 -8.28 -10.79
CA ARG A 84 -16.76 -7.65 -10.44
C ARG A 84 -17.91 -8.20 -11.28
N LYS A 85 -17.73 -8.37 -12.59
CA LYS A 85 -18.74 -8.95 -13.48
C LYS A 85 -19.04 -10.41 -13.15
N ALA A 86 -18.00 -11.19 -12.87
CA ALA A 86 -18.15 -12.59 -12.46
C ALA A 86 -18.87 -12.71 -11.11
N LEU A 87 -18.57 -11.84 -10.15
CA LEU A 87 -19.19 -11.84 -8.82
C LEU A 87 -20.66 -11.40 -8.86
N ALA A 88 -21.00 -10.42 -9.72
CA ALA A 88 -22.36 -9.93 -9.88
C ALA A 88 -23.26 -10.86 -10.72
N HIS A 89 -22.66 -11.84 -11.41
CA HIS A 89 -23.38 -12.76 -12.27
C HIS A 89 -24.31 -13.67 -11.47
N GLN A 90 -25.53 -13.82 -11.98
CA GLN A 90 -26.53 -14.74 -11.43
C GLN A 90 -26.83 -15.85 -12.45
N PRO A 91 -27.08 -17.10 -11.99
CA PRO A 91 -27.37 -18.21 -12.90
C PRO A 91 -28.57 -17.99 -13.84
N SER A 92 -29.48 -17.08 -13.49
CA SER A 92 -30.62 -16.69 -14.33
C SER A 92 -30.24 -15.87 -15.58
N GLN A 93 -29.01 -15.36 -15.66
CA GLN A 93 -28.54 -14.49 -16.73
C GLN A 93 -27.89 -15.24 -17.91
N GLY A 94 -27.94 -16.58 -17.90
CA GLY A 94 -27.33 -17.41 -18.94
C GLY A 94 -25.86 -17.70 -18.66
N ALA A 95 -25.09 -18.01 -19.70
CA ALA A 95 -23.67 -18.30 -19.55
C ALA A 95 -22.86 -17.02 -19.37
N LEU A 96 -21.76 -17.08 -18.62
CA LEU A 96 -20.90 -15.92 -18.38
C LEU A 96 -20.38 -15.28 -19.69
N SER A 97 -20.15 -16.11 -20.71
CA SER A 97 -19.71 -15.67 -22.05
C SER A 97 -20.76 -14.87 -22.82
N GLU A 98 -22.03 -14.91 -22.41
CA GLU A 98 -23.12 -14.13 -23.02
C GLU A 98 -23.20 -12.71 -22.45
N ILE A 99 -22.45 -12.42 -21.39
CA ILE A 99 -22.36 -11.07 -20.80
C ILE A 99 -21.30 -10.25 -21.54
N THR A 100 -21.68 -9.04 -21.98
CA THR A 100 -20.77 -8.10 -22.62
C THR A 100 -19.52 -7.82 -21.78
N GLY A 101 -18.34 -8.03 -22.37
CA GLY A 101 -17.04 -7.88 -21.70
C GLY A 101 -16.57 -9.11 -20.93
N MET A 102 -17.28 -10.23 -21.01
CA MET A 102 -16.88 -11.56 -20.49
C MET A 102 -16.65 -12.56 -21.63
N GLU A 103 -16.41 -12.07 -22.85
CA GLU A 103 -16.09 -12.92 -23.99
C GLU A 103 -14.78 -13.69 -23.74
N PRO A 104 -14.64 -14.95 -24.21
CA PRO A 104 -13.43 -15.74 -23.98
C PRO A 104 -12.13 -15.04 -24.41
N SER A 105 -12.17 -14.27 -25.50
CA SER A 105 -11.03 -13.48 -25.99
C SER A 105 -10.65 -12.35 -25.02
N ARG A 106 -11.65 -11.70 -24.40
CA ARG A 106 -11.43 -10.64 -23.42
C ARG A 106 -10.82 -11.19 -22.14
N ILE A 107 -11.36 -12.31 -21.64
CA ILE A 107 -10.82 -13.01 -20.47
C ILE A 107 -9.36 -13.43 -20.73
N SER A 108 -9.09 -14.04 -21.89
CA SER A 108 -7.74 -14.46 -22.27
C SER A 108 -6.77 -13.28 -22.34
N SER A 109 -7.18 -12.15 -22.93
CA SER A 109 -6.36 -10.94 -23.00
C SER A 109 -6.07 -10.35 -21.62
N THR A 110 -7.03 -10.33 -20.70
CA THR A 110 -6.81 -9.84 -19.33
C THR A 110 -5.88 -10.75 -18.55
N LEU A 111 -6.03 -12.07 -18.68
CA LEU A 111 -5.11 -13.03 -18.04
C LEU A 111 -3.69 -12.89 -18.61
N LEU A 112 -3.54 -12.62 -19.91
CA LEU A 112 -2.24 -12.33 -20.51
C LEU A 112 -1.63 -11.02 -19.99
N SER A 113 -2.42 -9.97 -19.79
CA SER A 113 -1.97 -8.73 -19.15
C SER A 113 -1.51 -8.97 -17.72
N PHE A 114 -2.20 -9.84 -16.98
CA PHE A 114 -1.78 -10.23 -15.63
C PHE A 114 -0.50 -11.06 -15.64
N ASP A 115 -0.36 -12.00 -16.57
CA ASP A 115 0.88 -12.77 -16.77
C ASP A 115 2.06 -11.85 -17.12
N THR A 116 1.83 -10.83 -17.95
CA THR A 116 2.82 -9.78 -18.24
C THR A 116 3.25 -9.04 -16.97
N PHE A 117 2.33 -8.78 -16.04
CA PHE A 117 2.68 -8.25 -14.73
C PHE A 117 3.53 -9.25 -13.92
N LEU A 118 3.15 -10.53 -13.85
CA LEU A 118 3.90 -11.54 -13.10
C LEU A 118 5.33 -11.71 -13.61
N THR A 119 5.55 -11.56 -14.92
CA THR A 119 6.88 -11.63 -15.53
C THR A 119 7.73 -10.36 -15.35
N ASN A 120 7.11 -9.21 -15.08
CA ASN A 120 7.82 -7.95 -14.81
C ASN A 120 7.04 -7.06 -13.82
N PRO A 121 7.08 -7.40 -12.51
CA PRO A 121 6.29 -6.71 -11.50
C PRO A 121 6.74 -5.28 -11.24
N ASP A 122 8.03 -4.97 -11.45
CA ASP A 122 8.59 -3.63 -11.23
C ASP A 122 7.95 -2.56 -12.11
N LYS A 123 7.49 -2.94 -13.31
CA LYS A 123 6.78 -2.04 -14.23
C LYS A 123 5.45 -1.52 -13.65
N TYR A 124 4.89 -2.21 -12.67
CA TYR A 124 3.60 -1.89 -12.08
C TYR A 124 3.74 -1.29 -10.67
N ARG A 125 4.95 -0.91 -10.25
CA ARG A 125 5.16 -0.31 -8.93
C ARG A 125 4.65 1.13 -8.91
N LEU A 126 4.02 1.52 -7.80
CA LEU A 126 3.65 2.91 -7.53
C LEU A 126 4.93 3.77 -7.42
N ASP A 127 4.96 4.90 -8.13
CA ASP A 127 6.12 5.81 -8.15
C ASP A 127 6.48 6.32 -6.76
N GLN A 128 5.50 6.53 -5.89
CA GLN A 128 5.68 7.01 -4.52
C GLN A 128 6.48 6.01 -3.68
N CYS A 129 6.35 4.70 -3.93
CA CYS A 129 7.09 3.67 -3.20
C CYS A 129 8.62 3.80 -3.40
N MET A 130 9.06 4.47 -4.47
CA MET A 130 10.47 4.78 -4.69
C MET A 130 11.03 5.84 -3.73
N LYS A 131 10.15 6.61 -3.08
CA LYS A 131 10.54 7.67 -2.14
C LYS A 131 10.64 7.15 -0.71
N ILE A 132 10.39 5.87 -0.47
CA ILE A 132 10.60 5.24 0.84
C ILE A 132 12.10 5.21 1.14
N SER A 133 12.48 5.79 2.27
CA SER A 133 13.87 5.96 2.68
C SER A 133 14.52 4.61 3.07
N CYS A 134 15.83 4.48 2.85
CA CYS A 134 16.58 3.26 3.21
C CYS A 134 16.51 2.92 4.70
N ASN A 135 16.37 3.92 5.58
CA ASN A 135 16.19 3.69 7.02
C ASN A 135 14.94 2.86 7.32
N PHE A 136 13.88 3.00 6.52
CA PHE A 136 12.68 2.19 6.66
C PHE A 136 12.94 0.71 6.36
N ILE A 137 13.70 0.45 5.29
CA ILE A 137 14.09 -0.91 4.88
C ILE A 137 14.95 -1.56 5.97
N PHE A 138 15.89 -0.81 6.56
CA PHE A 138 16.77 -1.33 7.60
C PHE A 138 16.02 -1.72 8.89
N ILE A 139 14.96 -0.99 9.26
CA ILE A 139 14.16 -1.30 10.46
C ILE A 139 13.30 -2.56 10.29
N ASN A 140 12.84 -2.85 9.06
CA ASN A 140 11.88 -3.94 8.82
C ASN A 140 12.51 -5.26 8.35
N PHE A 141 13.77 -5.25 7.90
CA PHE A 141 14.42 -6.42 7.29
C PHE A 141 15.75 -6.83 7.95
N VAL A 142 16.11 -6.23 9.10
CA VAL A 142 17.25 -6.62 9.95
C VAL A 142 16.73 -6.96 11.34
#